data_AF-A0A645J027-F1
#
_entry.id   AF-A0A645J027-F1
#
_cell.length_a   1.000
_cell.length_b   1.000
_cell.length_c   1.000
_cell.angle_alpha   90.00
_cell.angle_beta   90.00
_cell.angle_gamma   90.00
#
_symmetry.space_group_name_H-M   'P 1'
#
loop_
_entity.id
_entity.type
_entity.pdbx_description
1 polymer ?
#
loop_
_entity_poly.entity_id
_entity_poly.type
_entity_poly.pdbx_seq_one_letter_code
_entity_poly.pdbx_strand_id
1 'polypeptide(L)' 'MTIEEMNSKMTVFYLKSSGKIKTIATGVHDMNIYSDEKEDMSLIIDFIIVDKNDFIFNNITLYKVESGTIKLNAEIPM' A
#
# COMPACT_ATOMS: atom_id res chain seq x y z
N MET A 1 6.81 7.14 14.07
CA MET A 1 6.42 5.72 14.08
C MET A 1 6.77 5.11 15.42
N THR A 2 5.83 4.41 16.03
CA THR A 2 6.01 3.66 17.28
C THR A 2 6.07 2.14 17.01
N ILE A 3 6.54 1.37 17.99
CA ILE A 3 6.53 -0.11 17.92
C ILE A 3 5.10 -0.65 17.78
N GLU A 4 4.14 -0.01 18.45
CA GLU A 4 2.73 -0.38 18.35
C GLU A 4 2.19 -0.18 16.92
N GLU A 5 2.52 0.94 16.28
CA GLU A 5 2.15 1.20 14.89
C GLU A 5 2.79 0.17 13.94
N MET A 6 4.08 -0.15 14.12
CA MET A 6 4.75 -1.19 13.33
C MET A 6 4.05 -2.55 13.42
N ASN A 7 3.49 -2.89 14.58
CA ASN A 7 2.84 -4.17 14.81
C ASN A 7 1.37 -4.19 14.39
N SER A 8 0.67 -3.06 14.42
CA SER A 8 -0.78 -2.99 14.22
C SER A 8 -1.21 -2.36 12.89
N LYS A 9 -0.35 -1.59 12.23
CA LYS A 9 -0.67 -0.89 10.97
C LYS A 9 0.22 -1.37 9.83
N MET A 10 -0.24 -1.14 8.62
CA MET A 10 0.57 -1.20 7.41
C MET A 10 0.20 -0.07 6.46
N THR A 11 1.18 0.40 5.72
CA THR A 11 1.02 1.41 4.66
C THR A 11 1.13 0.73 3.31
N VAL A 12 0.11 0.88 2.49
CA VAL A 12 0.00 0.27 1.16
C VAL A 12 0.22 1.35 0.12
N PHE A 13 1.31 1.24 -0.64
CA PHE A 13 1.65 2.12 -1.76
C PHE A 13 1.13 1.53 -3.06
N TYR A 14 0.38 2.31 -3.82
CA TYR A 14 -0.29 1.86 -5.04
C TYR A 14 -0.22 2.89 -6.16
N LEU A 15 -0.32 2.42 -7.40
CA LEU A 15 -0.41 3.30 -8.58
C LEU A 15 -1.77 3.98 -8.62
N LYS A 16 -1.79 5.31 -8.69
CA LYS A 16 -3.03 6.13 -8.80
C LYS A 16 -3.89 5.74 -10.00
N SER A 17 -3.25 5.42 -11.12
CA SER A 17 -3.93 5.14 -12.39
C SER A 17 -4.66 3.80 -12.43
N SER A 18 -4.19 2.79 -11.70
CA SER A 18 -4.71 1.41 -11.80
C SER A 18 -5.11 0.79 -10.45
N GLY A 19 -4.75 1.44 -9.33
CA GLY A 19 -4.90 0.84 -8.00
C GLY A 19 -3.90 -0.27 -7.70
N LYS A 20 -2.99 -0.60 -8.63
CA LYS A 20 -2.04 -1.70 -8.45
C LYS A 20 -1.12 -1.45 -7.27
N ILE A 21 -1.10 -2.37 -6.31
CA ILE A 21 -0.19 -2.31 -5.16
C ILE A 21 1.25 -2.53 -5.64
N LYS A 22 2.14 -1.63 -5.26
CA LYS A 22 3.57 -1.65 -5.59
C LYS A 22 4.40 -2.17 -4.42
N THR A 23 4.03 -1.77 -3.21
CA THR A 23 4.78 -2.10 -2.00
C THR A 23 3.88 -1.93 -0.78
N ILE A 24 4.17 -2.72 0.25
CA ILE A 24 3.57 -2.56 1.57
C ILE A 24 4.72 -2.44 2.58
N ALA A 25 4.59 -1.48 3.48
CA ALA A 25 5.49 -1.31 4.62
C ALA A 25 4.68 -1.48 5.92
N THR A 26 5.27 -2.09 6.93
CA THR A 26 4.65 -2.18 8.27
C THR A 26 4.76 -0.84 8.98
N GLY A 27 3.71 -0.45 9.70
CA GLY A 27 3.62 0.85 10.35
C GLY A 27 2.99 1.92 9.47
N VAL A 28 3.05 3.15 10.00
CA VAL A 28 2.51 4.35 9.37
C VAL A 28 3.66 5.06 8.66
N HIS A 29 3.56 5.11 7.33
CA HIS A 29 4.51 5.75 6.44
C HIS A 29 3.81 6.75 5.53
N ASP A 30 4.60 7.65 4.96
CA ASP A 30 4.20 8.59 3.94
C ASP A 30 5.16 8.49 2.73
N MET A 31 5.05 9.44 1.79
CA MET A 31 5.89 9.49 0.59
C MET A 31 7.37 9.76 0.86
N ASN A 32 7.79 10.09 2.10
CA ASN A 32 9.21 10.28 2.41
C ASN A 32 10.02 8.97 2.32
N ILE A 33 9.36 7.81 2.19
CA ILE A 33 10.04 6.54 1.89
C ILE A 33 10.83 6.60 0.56
N TYR A 34 10.44 7.50 -0.36
CA TYR A 34 11.11 7.72 -1.64
C TYR A 34 12.19 8.81 -1.58
N SER A 35 12.49 9.38 -0.41
CA SER A 35 13.49 10.44 -0.19
C SER A 35 13.40 11.57 -1.25
N ASP A 36 14.45 11.76 -2.04
CA ASP A 36 14.57 12.83 -3.02
C ASP A 36 13.59 12.67 -4.19
N GLU A 37 13.14 11.44 -4.48
CA GLU A 37 12.20 11.15 -5.56
C GLU A 37 10.73 11.33 -5.13
N LYS A 38 10.46 11.79 -3.90
CA LYS A 38 9.09 11.85 -3.35
C LYS A 38 8.11 12.65 -4.22
N GLU A 39 8.57 13.75 -4.83
CA GLU A 39 7.70 14.64 -5.62
C GLU A 39 7.29 13.98 -6.92
N ASP A 40 8.25 13.36 -7.62
CA ASP A 40 8.01 12.60 -8.85
C ASP A 40 7.14 11.37 -8.58
N MET A 41 7.45 10.63 -7.51
CA MET A 41 6.67 9.45 -7.12
C MET A 41 5.24 9.84 -6.74
N SER A 42 5.02 11.00 -6.11
CA SER A 42 3.67 11.47 -5.74
C SER A 42 2.78 11.75 -6.94
N LEU A 43 3.32 11.89 -8.16
CA LEU A 43 2.51 12.04 -9.37
C LEU A 43 1.83 10.73 -9.79
N ILE A 44 2.46 9.59 -9.50
CA ILE A 44 2.03 8.27 -9.98
C ILE A 44 1.63 7.30 -8.87
N ILE A 45 2.13 7.50 -7.66
CA ILE A 45 1.91 6.66 -6.48
C ILE A 45 1.11 7.46 -5.44
N ASP A 46 0.21 6.76 -4.78
CA ASP A 46 -0.45 7.20 -3.56
C ASP A 46 -0.31 6.12 -2.47
N PHE A 47 -0.76 6.44 -1.27
CA PHE A 47 -0.75 5.48 -0.17
C PHE A 47 -2.03 5.52 0.67
N ILE A 48 -2.37 4.37 1.26
CA ILE A 48 -3.37 4.26 2.31
C ILE A 48 -2.78 3.57 3.53
N ILE A 49 -3.24 3.95 4.70
CA ILE A 49 -2.88 3.34 5.97
C ILE A 49 -4.05 2.47 6.42
N VAL A 50 -3.78 1.21 6.69
CA VAL A 50 -4.79 0.23 7.12
C VAL A 50 -4.28 -0.58 8.30
N ASP A 51 -5.19 -1.32 8.95
CA ASP A 51 -4.79 -2.32 9.93
C ASP A 51 -3.93 -3.39 9.28
N LYS A 52 -2.89 -3.83 9.98
CA LYS A 52 -1.99 -4.86 9.51
C LYS A 52 -2.77 -6.14 9.27
N ASN A 53 -2.65 -6.68 8.06
CA ASN A 53 -3.27 -7.93 7.66
C ASN A 53 -2.23 -8.78 6.95
N ASP A 54 -1.76 -9.83 7.62
CA ASP A 54 -0.69 -10.69 7.11
C ASP A 54 -1.10 -11.44 5.83
N PHE A 55 -2.40 -11.71 5.61
CA PHE A 55 -2.85 -12.32 4.36
C PHE A 55 -2.71 -11.37 3.18
N ILE A 56 -3.05 -10.10 3.35
CA ILE A 56 -2.85 -9.09 2.30
C ILE A 56 -1.36 -8.86 2.09
N PHE A 57 -0.59 -8.72 3.18
CA PHE A 57 0.85 -8.49 3.15
C PHE A 57 1.62 -9.58 2.39
N ASN A 58 1.27 -10.85 2.61
CA ASN A 58 1.94 -11.98 1.95
C ASN A 58 1.41 -12.27 0.54
N ASN A 59 0.30 -11.67 0.13
CA ASN A 59 -0.36 -11.97 -1.16
C ASN A 59 -0.69 -10.68 -1.93
N ILE A 60 0.21 -9.68 -1.91
CA ILE A 60 -0.05 -8.34 -2.46
C ILE A 60 -0.55 -8.33 -3.92
N THR A 61 -0.13 -9.31 -4.72
CA THR A 61 -0.51 -9.43 -6.13
C THR A 61 -1.98 -9.77 -6.30
N LEU A 62 -2.62 -10.37 -5.28
CA LEU A 62 -4.05 -10.69 -5.26
C LEU A 62 -4.94 -9.48 -5.00
N TYR A 63 -4.36 -8.33 -4.67
CA TYR A 63 -5.12 -7.17 -4.23
C TYR A 63 -4.78 -5.91 -5.04
N LYS A 64 -5.74 -4.98 -5.06
CA LYS A 64 -5.60 -3.63 -5.59
C LYS A 64 -6.31 -2.65 -4.68
N VAL A 65 -5.95 -1.37 -4.77
CA VAL A 65 -6.65 -0.28 -4.11
C VAL A 65 -7.67 0.31 -5.08
N GLU A 66 -8.93 0.33 -4.68
CA GLU A 66 -10.01 0.93 -5.45
C GLU A 66 -10.85 1.81 -4.52
N SER A 67 -11.01 3.09 -4.90
CA SER A 67 -11.73 4.09 -4.10
C SER A 67 -11.25 4.17 -2.65
N GLY A 68 -9.94 4.11 -2.42
CA GLY A 68 -9.32 4.19 -1.09
C GLY A 68 -9.44 2.93 -0.23
N THR A 69 -9.88 1.81 -0.81
CA THR A 69 -10.05 0.53 -0.10
C THR A 69 -9.32 -0.61 -0.81
N ILE A 70 -8.79 -1.57 -0.04
CA ILE A 70 -8.15 -2.76 -0.60
C ILE A 70 -9.22 -3.75 -1.03
N LYS A 71 -9.16 -4.21 -2.29
CA LYS A 71 -10.07 -5.20 -2.86
C LYS A 71 -9.28 -6.31 -3.55
N LEU A 72 -9.90 -7.49 -3.65
CA LEU A 72 -9.36 -8.58 -4.47
C LEU A 72 -9.29 -8.14 -5.93
N ASN A 73 -8.19 -8.49 -6.59
CA ASN A 73 -8.02 -8.28 -8.00
C ASN A 73 -8.80 -9.37 -8.76
N ALA A 74 -9.90 -8.97 -9.42
CA ALA A 74 -10.78 -9.87 -10.17
C ALA A 74 -10.12 -10.46 -11.44
N GLU A 75 -8.93 -10.00 -11.82
CA GLU A 75 -8.19 -10.49 -12.99
C GLU A 75 -7.42 -11.79 -12.72
N ILE A 76 -7.43 -12.30 -11.49
CA ILE A 76 -6.77 -13.56 -11.15
C ILE A 76 -7.78 -14.69 -11.29
N PRO A 77 -7.65 -15.56 -12.31
CA PRO A 77 -8.52 -16.73 -12.40
C PRO A 77 -8.32 -17.59 -11.14
N MET A 78 -9.43 -17.90 -10.47
CA MET A 78 -9.50 -18.87 -9.37
C MET A 78 -8.94 -20.23 -9.78
#